data_AF-A0A665X9E0-F1
#
_entry.id   AF-A0A665X9E0-F1
#
_cell.length_a   1.000
_cell.length_b   1.000
_cell.length_c   1.000
_cell.angle_alpha   90.00
_cell.angle_beta   90.00
_cell.angle_gamma   90.00
#
_symmetry.space_group_name_H-M   'P 1'
#
loop_
_entity.id
_entity.type
_entity.pdbx_description
1 polymer ?
#
loop_
_entity_poly.entity_id
_entity_poly.type
_entity_poly.pdbx_seq_one_letter_code
_entity_poly.pdbx_strand_id
1 'polypeptide(L)'
;MTPELATLGLMKTPRCSLPDVSEAEVTMGRRKRSLTPQNKWNKRHLSWRVRTFPKDSALLGRDTVRALMYYALKVWSDIAPLNFHEVAGNDADIQIDFTKADHDDGYPFDGPGGTVAHAFFPGERFTAGDTHFDDDEAWTFRSAGEGQWETLPFLFSDLWPKTLLQVNSPTKIP
;
A
#
# COMPACT_ATOMS: atom_id res chain seq x y z
N MET A 1 -32.58 8.16 -6.60
CA MET A 1 -32.04 8.12 -5.23
C MET A 1 -30.67 8.77 -5.29
N THR A 2 -30.51 9.99 -4.79
CA THR A 2 -29.23 10.70 -4.76
C THR A 2 -28.48 10.33 -3.47
N PRO A 3 -27.16 10.12 -3.53
CA PRO A 3 -26.38 9.86 -2.32
C PRO A 3 -26.41 11.08 -1.39
N GLU A 4 -26.39 10.81 -0.08
CA GLU A 4 -26.29 11.81 0.99
C GLU A 4 -25.02 12.66 0.81
N LEU A 5 -25.07 13.96 1.17
CA LEU A 5 -23.92 14.87 1.07
C LEU A 5 -22.71 14.39 1.89
N ALA A 6 -22.96 13.76 3.04
CA ALA A 6 -21.92 13.17 3.88
C ALA A 6 -21.18 12.03 3.15
N THR A 7 -21.93 11.18 2.42
CA THR A 7 -21.35 10.10 1.62
C THR A 7 -20.50 10.65 0.47
N LEU A 8 -20.97 11.69 -0.21
CA LEU A 8 -20.19 12.37 -1.25
C LEU A 8 -18.93 13.03 -0.70
N GLY A 9 -18.99 13.58 0.52
CA GLY A 9 -17.82 14.11 1.21
C GLY A 9 -16.78 13.02 1.49
N LEU A 10 -17.23 11.88 2.02
CA LEU A 10 -16.35 10.74 2.31
C LEU A 10 -15.75 10.11 1.05
N MET A 11 -16.52 9.98 -0.04
CA MET A 11 -16.01 9.41 -1.29
C MET A 11 -14.94 10.28 -1.96
N LYS A 12 -14.82 11.56 -1.58
CA LYS A 12 -13.82 12.50 -2.09
C LYS A 12 -12.53 12.54 -1.26
N THR A 13 -12.45 11.78 -0.17
CA THR A 13 -11.21 11.75 0.63
C THR A 13 -10.16 10.87 -0.05
N PRO A 14 -8.86 11.23 0.06
CA PRO A 14 -7.78 10.41 -0.47
C PRO A 14 -7.85 8.96 0.05
N ARG A 15 -7.58 7.97 -0.81
CA ARG A 15 -7.73 6.55 -0.46
C ARG A 15 -6.85 5.61 -1.27
N CYS A 16 -6.79 4.34 -0.85
CA CYS A 16 -6.14 3.28 -1.64
C CYS A 16 -6.94 2.96 -2.92
N SER A 17 -6.26 2.55 -4.00
CA SER A 17 -6.93 2.16 -5.26
C SER A 17 -7.69 0.83 -5.16
N LEU A 18 -7.37 0.01 -4.15
CA LEU A 18 -7.92 -1.33 -4.03
C LEU A 18 -9.42 -1.28 -3.73
N PRO A 19 -10.23 -2.10 -4.45
CA PRO A 19 -11.66 -2.14 -4.24
C PRO A 19 -12.00 -2.55 -2.81
N ASP A 20 -13.03 -1.93 -2.24
CA ASP A 20 -13.48 -2.26 -0.88
C ASP A 20 -14.17 -3.62 -0.77
N VAL A 21 -14.72 -4.11 -1.88
CA VAL A 21 -15.39 -5.41 -1.99
C VAL A 21 -14.79 -6.21 -3.14
N SER A 22 -14.56 -7.50 -2.92
CA SER A 22 -14.00 -8.38 -3.96
C SER A 22 -15.06 -8.73 -5.01
N GLU A 23 -14.65 -8.96 -6.27
CA GLU A 23 -15.57 -9.40 -7.34
C GLU A 23 -16.33 -10.68 -6.96
N ALA A 24 -15.71 -11.55 -6.16
CA ALA A 24 -16.32 -12.77 -5.63
C ALA A 24 -17.49 -12.47 -4.67
N GLU A 25 -17.40 -11.41 -3.87
CA GLU A 25 -18.47 -10.97 -2.97
C GLU A 25 -19.62 -10.30 -3.74
N VAL A 26 -19.32 -9.61 -4.83
CA VAL A 26 -20.32 -8.94 -5.68
C VAL A 26 -21.12 -9.94 -6.52
N THR A 27 -20.46 -10.98 -7.04
CA THR A 27 -21.10 -11.95 -7.97
C THR A 27 -21.85 -13.08 -7.28
N MET A 28 -21.49 -13.43 -6.04
CA MET A 28 -22.10 -14.56 -5.33
C MET A 28 -22.48 -14.16 -3.92
N GLY A 29 -23.73 -13.71 -3.75
CA GLY A 29 -24.31 -13.46 -2.42
C GLY A 29 -23.93 -14.56 -1.43
N ARG A 30 -23.35 -14.13 -0.29
CA ARG A 30 -22.88 -14.90 0.88
C ARG A 30 -22.97 -16.43 0.74
N ARG A 31 -22.17 -17.06 -0.13
CA ARG A 31 -21.78 -18.48 -0.07
C ARG A 31 -20.95 -18.88 -1.31
N LYS A 32 -19.63 -18.72 -1.19
CA LYS A 32 -18.69 -19.81 -1.48
C LYS A 32 -17.36 -19.43 -0.84
N ARG A 33 -16.88 -20.24 0.11
CA ARG A 33 -15.45 -20.31 0.41
C ARG A 33 -14.79 -20.92 -0.84
N SER A 34 -14.66 -20.09 -1.89
CA SER A 34 -13.81 -20.45 -3.01
C SER A 34 -12.44 -20.72 -2.42
N LEU A 35 -11.80 -21.80 -2.86
CA LEU A 35 -10.40 -22.06 -2.52
C LEU A 35 -9.60 -20.91 -3.12
N THR A 36 -9.45 -19.83 -2.36
CA THR A 36 -8.68 -18.66 -2.74
C THR A 36 -7.29 -19.17 -3.12
N PRO A 37 -6.76 -18.86 -4.32
CA PRO A 37 -5.32 -18.92 -4.52
C PRO A 37 -4.72 -18.20 -3.33
N GLN A 38 -3.89 -18.89 -2.53
CA GLN A 38 -3.29 -18.24 -1.39
C GLN A 38 -2.30 -17.22 -1.94
N ASN A 39 -2.76 -15.98 -2.05
CA ASN A 39 -1.98 -14.77 -2.32
C ASN A 39 -1.07 -14.52 -1.09
N LYS A 40 -0.12 -15.44 -0.88
CA LYS A 40 0.76 -15.49 0.27
C LYS A 40 2.19 -15.63 -0.22
N TRP A 41 3.11 -15.09 0.56
CA TRP A 41 4.51 -15.39 0.39
C TRP A 41 4.78 -16.85 0.74
N ASN A 42 5.43 -17.57 -0.18
CA ASN A 42 5.93 -18.94 0.07
C ASN A 42 7.27 -18.95 0.83
N LYS A 43 7.78 -17.77 1.18
CA LYS A 43 9.00 -17.57 1.96
C LYS A 43 8.79 -16.50 3.02
N ARG A 44 9.68 -16.50 4.02
CA ARG A 44 9.62 -15.57 5.16
C ARG A 44 10.62 -14.43 5.07
N HIS A 45 11.73 -14.65 4.37
CA HIS A 45 12.74 -13.64 4.13
C HIS A 45 12.40 -12.95 2.81
N LEU A 46 11.91 -11.72 2.91
CA LEU A 46 11.46 -10.91 1.80
C LEU A 46 12.47 -9.78 1.57
N SER A 47 12.96 -9.66 0.34
CA SER A 47 13.78 -8.53 -0.07
C SER A 47 12.89 -7.37 -0.52
N TRP A 48 13.28 -6.15 -0.24
CA TRP A 48 12.58 -4.97 -0.72
C TRP A 48 13.57 -3.92 -1.24
N ARG A 49 13.10 -3.02 -2.10
CA ARG A 49 13.89 -1.87 -2.56
C ARG A 49 13.00 -0.72 -2.99
N VAL A 50 13.51 0.50 -2.83
CA VAL A 50 12.93 1.71 -3.43
C VAL A 50 13.60 1.95 -4.79
N ARG A 51 12.85 1.78 -5.88
CA ARG A 51 13.34 1.94 -7.26
C ARG A 51 13.31 3.41 -7.68
N THR A 52 12.17 4.07 -7.51
CA THR A 52 12.00 5.51 -7.76
C THR A 52 11.64 6.23 -6.46
N PHE A 53 11.84 7.55 -6.43
CA PHE A 53 11.63 8.40 -5.27
C PHE A 53 10.72 9.56 -5.66
N PRO A 54 9.95 10.13 -4.71
CA PRO A 54 8.99 11.16 -5.04
C PRO A 54 9.73 12.40 -5.55
N LYS A 55 9.45 12.82 -6.79
CA LYS A 55 10.16 13.91 -7.46
C LYS A 55 9.61 15.27 -7.10
N ASP A 56 8.30 15.35 -6.90
CA ASP A 56 7.59 16.60 -6.62
C ASP A 56 7.59 16.96 -5.13
N SER A 57 8.06 16.04 -4.28
CA SER A 57 8.17 16.21 -2.83
C SER A 57 9.59 16.61 -2.42
N ALA A 58 9.99 17.85 -2.73
CA ALA A 58 11.35 18.35 -2.52
C ALA A 58 11.87 18.27 -1.07
N LEU A 59 10.97 18.18 -0.09
CA LEU A 59 11.32 18.08 1.34
C LEU A 59 11.60 16.65 1.80
N LEU A 60 11.26 15.64 1.00
CA LEU A 60 11.37 14.23 1.38
C LEU A 60 12.65 13.62 0.81
N GLY A 61 13.72 13.67 1.60
CA GLY A 61 15.01 13.08 1.23
C GLY A 61 14.93 11.56 1.04
N ARG A 62 15.77 11.01 0.16
CA ARG A 62 15.81 9.56 -0.17
C ARG A 62 15.99 8.68 1.06
N ASP A 63 16.83 9.10 2.01
CA ASP A 63 17.08 8.34 3.24
C ASP A 63 15.87 8.37 4.17
N THR A 64 15.13 9.48 4.20
CA THR A 64 13.84 9.56 4.88
C THR A 64 12.84 8.61 4.27
N VAL A 65 12.71 8.57 2.94
CA VAL A 65 11.82 7.60 2.25
C VAL A 65 12.19 6.17 2.62
N ARG A 66 13.47 5.79 2.53
CA ARG A 66 13.93 4.44 2.91
C ARG A 66 13.61 4.12 4.36
N ALA A 67 13.84 5.06 5.28
CA ALA A 67 13.50 4.88 6.70
C ALA A 67 11.99 4.67 6.89
N LEU A 68 11.14 5.43 6.19
CA LEU A 68 9.69 5.25 6.25
C LEU A 68 9.25 3.89 5.75
N MET A 69 9.78 3.45 4.61
CA MET A 69 9.49 2.11 4.06
C MET A 69 9.95 1.01 5.02
N TYR A 70 11.14 1.15 5.61
CA TYR A 70 11.61 0.24 6.64
C TYR A 70 10.65 0.15 7.82
N TYR A 71 10.21 1.29 8.38
CA TYR A 71 9.28 1.28 9.51
C TYR A 71 7.89 0.77 9.14
N ALA A 72 7.40 1.04 7.94
CA ALA A 72 6.14 0.49 7.44
C ALA A 72 6.20 -1.04 7.38
N LEU A 73 7.28 -1.61 6.82
CA LEU A 73 7.53 -3.05 6.79
C LEU A 73 7.74 -3.64 8.19
N LYS A 74 8.37 -2.87 9.09
CA LYS A 74 8.66 -3.28 10.47
C LYS A 74 7.37 -3.63 11.22
N VAL A 75 6.31 -2.84 11.07
CA VAL A 75 4.99 -3.08 11.67
C VAL A 75 4.51 -4.51 11.43
N TRP A 76 4.77 -5.06 10.24
CA TRP A 76 4.35 -6.41 9.86
C TRP A 76 5.29 -7.49 10.38
N SER A 77 6.60 -7.24 10.36
CA SER A 77 7.57 -8.16 10.97
C SER A 77 7.41 -8.31 12.49
N ASP A 78 6.79 -7.33 13.17
CA ASP A 78 6.53 -7.42 14.62
C ASP A 78 5.41 -8.42 14.97
N ILE A 79 4.44 -8.59 14.07
CA ILE A 79 3.24 -9.40 14.34
C ILE A 79 3.15 -10.65 13.48
N ALA A 80 3.94 -10.72 12.40
CA ALA A 80 4.00 -11.86 11.51
C ALA A 80 5.43 -12.42 11.42
N PRO A 81 5.59 -13.73 11.23
CA PRO A 81 6.87 -14.38 11.00
C PRO A 81 7.44 -14.09 9.59
N LEU A 82 7.63 -12.81 9.29
CA LEU A 82 8.21 -12.24 8.08
C LEU A 82 9.43 -11.38 8.46
N ASN A 83 10.48 -11.47 7.66
CA ASN A 83 11.71 -10.71 7.82
C ASN A 83 11.97 -9.92 6.54
N PHE A 84 12.02 -8.61 6.64
CA PHE A 84 12.26 -7.72 5.51
C PHE A 84 13.70 -7.20 5.53
N HIS A 85 14.35 -7.18 4.36
CA HIS A 85 15.70 -6.63 4.20
C HIS A 85 15.82 -5.85 2.91
N GLU A 86 16.43 -4.66 2.98
CA GLU A 86 16.63 -3.82 1.80
C GLU A 86 17.77 -4.40 0.94
N VAL A 87 17.61 -4.38 -0.38
CA VAL A 87 18.64 -4.83 -1.34
C VAL A 87 18.95 -3.75 -2.37
N ALA A 88 20.21 -3.68 -2.80
CA ALA A 88 20.66 -2.76 -3.84
C ALA A 88 20.50 -3.31 -5.27
N GLY A 89 20.35 -4.64 -5.42
CA GLY A 89 20.24 -5.33 -6.70
C GLY A 89 18.93 -5.05 -7.43
N ASN A 90 18.83 -5.55 -8.68
CA ASN A 90 17.68 -5.26 -9.54
C ASN A 90 16.42 -6.08 -9.25
N ASP A 91 16.54 -7.18 -8.51
CA ASP A 91 15.47 -8.14 -8.27
C ASP A 91 15.16 -8.19 -6.76
N ALA A 92 13.95 -7.76 -6.39
CA ALA A 92 13.46 -7.74 -5.02
C ALA A 92 12.02 -8.25 -4.98
N ASP A 93 11.62 -8.89 -3.89
CA ASP A 93 10.25 -9.39 -3.72
C ASP A 93 9.21 -8.27 -3.67
N ILE A 94 9.61 -7.11 -3.17
CA ILE A 94 8.76 -5.93 -3.05
C ILE A 94 9.52 -4.77 -3.68
N GLN A 95 9.06 -4.32 -4.84
CA GLN A 95 9.59 -3.14 -5.51
C GLN A 95 8.67 -1.96 -5.22
N ILE A 96 9.26 -0.88 -4.71
CA ILE A 96 8.55 0.33 -4.34
C ILE A 96 8.86 1.42 -5.36
N ASP A 97 7.83 1.96 -5.99
CA ASP A 97 7.93 3.02 -6.97
C ASP A 97 6.98 4.18 -6.66
N PHE A 98 7.42 5.36 -7.03
CA PHE A 98 6.63 6.57 -7.18
C PHE A 98 6.46 6.80 -8.69
N THR A 99 5.21 6.75 -9.17
CA THR A 99 4.81 6.84 -10.58
C THR A 99 3.61 7.77 -10.73
N LYS A 100 3.30 8.19 -11.96
CA LYS A 100 2.19 9.12 -12.24
C LYS A 100 1.26 8.53 -13.28
N ALA A 101 -0.02 8.88 -13.18
CA ALA A 101 -1.04 8.55 -14.18
C ALA A 101 -0.92 7.09 -14.66
N ASP A 102 -0.91 6.85 -15.97
CA ASP A 102 -0.64 5.53 -16.54
C ASP A 102 0.84 5.15 -16.40
N HIS A 103 1.07 4.00 -15.78
CA HIS A 103 2.40 3.46 -15.46
C HIS A 103 2.50 1.96 -15.77
N ASP A 104 1.84 1.54 -16.86
CA ASP A 104 2.01 0.24 -17.53
C ASP A 104 1.59 -1.01 -16.73
N ASP A 105 0.80 -0.84 -15.67
CA ASP A 105 0.26 -1.95 -14.86
C ASP A 105 -1.27 -2.11 -14.95
N GLY A 106 -1.94 -1.23 -15.71
CA GLY A 106 -3.39 -1.23 -15.93
C GLY A 106 -4.21 -0.52 -14.85
N TYR A 107 -3.56 0.10 -13.86
CA TYR A 107 -4.20 0.82 -12.75
C TYR A 107 -3.69 2.28 -12.68
N PRO A 108 -4.12 3.16 -13.60
CA PRO A 108 -3.59 4.53 -13.63
C PRO A 108 -3.99 5.33 -12.39
N PHE A 109 -3.09 6.21 -11.94
CA PHE A 109 -3.40 7.21 -10.91
C PHE A 109 -4.23 8.38 -11.48
N ASP A 110 -4.97 9.07 -10.61
CA ASP A 110 -5.91 10.14 -10.92
C ASP A 110 -5.41 11.54 -10.54
N GLY A 111 -4.20 11.64 -9.98
CA GLY A 111 -3.58 12.89 -9.58
C GLY A 111 -3.96 13.31 -8.16
N PRO A 112 -3.70 14.58 -7.77
CA PRO A 112 -3.70 14.97 -6.36
C PRO A 112 -5.06 14.82 -5.65
N GLY A 113 -5.03 14.23 -4.45
CA GLY A 113 -6.16 14.14 -3.53
C GLY A 113 -7.09 12.94 -3.77
N GLY A 114 -6.76 12.07 -4.71
CA GLY A 114 -7.55 10.89 -5.07
C GLY A 114 -6.92 9.59 -4.58
N THR A 115 -6.45 8.80 -5.53
CA THR A 115 -5.82 7.49 -5.33
C THR A 115 -4.35 7.66 -4.99
N VAL A 116 -3.99 7.46 -3.73
CA VAL A 116 -2.64 7.80 -3.27
C VAL A 116 -1.59 6.70 -3.52
N ALA A 117 -2.02 5.44 -3.60
CA ALA A 117 -1.15 4.30 -3.85
C ALA A 117 -1.93 3.00 -4.10
N HIS A 118 -1.21 2.00 -4.62
CA HIS A 118 -1.67 0.61 -4.69
C HIS A 118 -0.53 -0.39 -4.57
N ALA A 119 -0.89 -1.65 -4.36
CA ALA A 119 0.08 -2.74 -4.38
C ALA A 119 -0.56 -4.02 -4.87
N PHE A 120 0.29 -4.89 -5.41
CA PHE A 120 -0.11 -6.18 -5.94
C PHE A 120 0.08 -7.28 -4.90
N PHE A 121 -0.81 -8.27 -4.96
CA PHE A 121 -0.70 -9.45 -4.11
C PHE A 121 0.59 -10.25 -4.36
N PRO A 122 1.09 -11.00 -3.36
CA PRO A 122 2.13 -11.99 -3.56
C PRO A 122 1.71 -13.04 -4.62
N GLY A 123 2.66 -13.49 -5.44
CA GLY A 123 2.38 -14.40 -6.55
C GLY A 123 3.60 -14.62 -7.45
N GLU A 124 3.36 -15.16 -8.64
CA GLU A 124 4.40 -15.50 -9.63
C GLU A 124 4.49 -14.49 -10.80
N ARG A 125 3.58 -13.50 -10.83
CA ARG A 125 3.57 -12.46 -11.86
C ARG A 125 4.74 -11.49 -11.64
N PHE A 126 5.17 -10.82 -12.70
CA PHE A 126 6.30 -9.89 -12.62
C PHE A 126 6.04 -8.67 -11.70
N THR A 127 4.78 -8.27 -11.51
CA THR A 127 4.37 -7.20 -10.59
C THR A 127 4.05 -7.70 -9.18
N ALA A 128 4.18 -9.01 -8.90
CA ALA A 128 3.71 -9.56 -7.63
C ALA A 128 4.48 -8.98 -6.45
N GLY A 129 3.76 -8.39 -5.49
CA GLY A 129 4.36 -7.70 -4.34
C GLY A 129 4.80 -6.26 -4.61
N ASP A 130 4.82 -5.80 -5.87
CA ASP A 130 5.17 -4.43 -6.21
C ASP A 130 4.15 -3.45 -5.60
N THR A 131 4.65 -2.30 -5.15
CA THR A 131 3.91 -1.23 -4.48
C THR A 131 4.19 0.09 -5.17
N HIS A 132 3.15 0.74 -5.67
CA HIS A 132 3.24 2.02 -6.38
C HIS A 132 2.54 3.12 -5.59
N PHE A 133 3.19 4.26 -5.48
CA PHE A 133 2.70 5.49 -4.87
C PHE A 133 2.49 6.55 -5.96
N ASP A 134 1.43 7.34 -5.85
CA ASP A 134 1.20 8.44 -6.80
C ASP A 134 2.22 9.56 -6.56
N ASP A 135 3.07 9.82 -7.54
CA ASP A 135 4.10 10.87 -7.52
C ASP A 135 3.52 12.27 -7.79
N ASP A 136 2.23 12.38 -8.13
CA ASP A 136 1.51 13.66 -8.15
C ASP A 136 1.06 14.11 -6.73
N GLU A 137 1.15 13.23 -5.72
CA GLU A 137 0.85 13.60 -4.33
C GLU A 137 1.99 14.38 -3.66
N ALA A 138 1.61 15.32 -2.80
CA ALA A 138 2.54 16.11 -2.00
C ALA A 138 2.99 15.32 -0.75
N TRP A 139 3.84 14.31 -0.94
CA TRP A 139 4.35 13.48 0.15
C TRP A 139 5.15 14.29 1.17
N THR A 140 4.76 14.19 2.44
CA THR A 140 5.44 14.87 3.54
C THR A 140 5.72 13.91 4.68
N PHE A 141 6.80 14.20 5.42
CA PHE A 141 7.10 13.55 6.68
C PHE A 141 7.56 14.61 7.66
N ARG A 142 6.72 14.87 8.67
CA ARG A 142 6.91 15.79 9.81
C ARG A 142 8.13 16.71 9.71
N SER A 143 7.94 17.95 9.26
CA SER A 143 8.78 19.06 9.71
C SER A 143 8.21 19.58 11.03
N ALA A 144 9.05 19.76 12.05
CA ALA A 144 8.65 20.41 13.29
C ALA A 144 8.41 21.90 13.00
N GLY A 145 7.15 22.27 12.73
CA GLY A 145 6.75 23.65 12.49
C GLY A 145 5.27 23.83 12.81
N GLU A 146 5.00 24.34 14.00
CA GLU A 146 3.78 25.02 14.47
C GLU A 146 2.41 24.55 13.92
N GLY A 147 1.68 23.80 14.74
CA GLY A 147 0.29 24.17 15.04
C GLY A 147 -0.84 23.68 14.12
N GLN A 148 -0.64 22.73 13.21
CA GLN A 148 -1.76 22.19 12.42
C GLN A 148 -1.91 20.67 12.63
N TRP A 149 -2.53 20.30 13.75
CA TRP A 149 -2.79 18.91 14.14
C TRP A 149 -4.06 18.32 13.51
N GLU A 150 -4.74 19.01 12.58
CA GLU A 150 -6.04 18.55 12.06
C GLU A 150 -6.13 18.27 10.55
N THR A 151 -5.07 18.43 9.76
CA THR A 151 -5.14 18.08 8.33
C THR A 151 -3.80 17.57 7.80
N LEU A 152 -3.49 16.30 8.07
CA LEU A 152 -2.68 15.50 7.14
C LEU A 152 -3.37 14.14 6.97
N PRO A 153 -3.97 13.86 5.80
CA PRO A 153 -4.67 12.62 5.56
C PRO A 153 -3.67 11.47 5.47
N PHE A 154 -3.96 10.39 6.20
CA PHE A 154 -3.45 9.03 6.01
C PHE A 154 -1.93 8.85 5.99
N LEU A 155 -1.35 8.74 7.19
CA LEU A 155 -0.08 8.04 7.37
C LEU A 155 -0.22 6.60 6.85
N PHE A 156 0.79 6.15 6.10
CA PHE A 156 1.24 4.80 5.70
C PHE A 156 0.57 3.53 6.29
N SER A 157 -0.13 3.59 7.43
CA SER A 157 -0.84 2.49 8.08
C SER A 157 -2.05 1.97 7.31
N ASP A 158 -2.63 2.73 6.38
CA ASP A 158 -3.91 2.36 5.71
C ASP A 158 -3.72 1.79 4.30
N LEU A 159 -2.52 1.93 3.74
CA LEU A 159 -2.14 1.36 2.43
C LEU A 159 -1.64 -0.09 2.54
N TRP A 160 -1.05 -0.43 3.67
CA TRP A 160 -0.49 -1.76 3.91
C TRP A 160 -1.47 -2.84 4.41
N PRO A 161 -2.60 -2.54 5.11
CA PRO A 161 -3.47 -3.58 5.64
C PRO A 161 -4.09 -4.44 4.54
N LYS A 162 -4.36 -3.91 3.34
CA LYS A 162 -5.06 -4.69 2.30
C LYS A 162 -4.15 -5.51 1.40
N THR A 163 -2.84 -5.25 1.36
CA THR A 163 -1.90 -5.94 0.46
C THR A 163 -1.20 -7.14 1.09
N LEU A 164 -1.32 -7.31 2.41
CA LEU A 164 -0.73 -8.43 3.16
C LEU A 164 -1.69 -9.18 4.10
N LEU A 165 -3.00 -9.00 3.92
CA LEU A 165 -4.01 -9.78 4.65
C LEU A 165 -4.21 -11.18 4.05
N GLN A 166 -3.25 -12.08 4.29
CA GLN A 166 -3.58 -13.43 4.80
C GLN A 166 -2.33 -14.20 5.27
N VAL A 167 -1.57 -13.65 6.22
CA VAL A 167 -0.68 -14.49 7.04
C VAL A 167 -1.45 -14.93 8.28
N ASN A 168 -1.80 -16.22 8.32
CA ASN A 168 -2.50 -16.87 9.43
C ASN A 168 -1.94 -16.40 10.78
N SER A 169 -2.81 -15.82 11.61
CA SER A 169 -2.66 -15.88 13.06
C SER A 169 -2.62 -17.34 13.47
N PRO A 170 -1.54 -17.86 14.08
CA PRO A 170 -1.67 -19.06 14.87
C PRO A 170 -2.45 -18.67 16.12
N THR A 171 -3.70 -19.12 16.20
CA THR A 171 -4.39 -19.25 17.48
C THR A 171 -3.46 -19.97 18.45
N LYS A 172 -3.03 -19.25 19.48
CA LYS A 172 -2.73 -19.77 20.82
C LYS A 172 -2.58 -18.60 21.79
N ILE A 173 -3.66 -18.34 22.51
CA ILE A 173 -3.65 -17.69 23.82
C ILE A 173 -4.22 -18.77 24.77
N PRO A 174 -3.63 -18.95 25.97
CA PRO A 174 -3.64 -20.19 26.78
C PRO A 174 -5.00 -20.79 27.11
#